data_AF-A0A352INV7-F1
#
_entry.id   AF-A0A352INV7-F1
#
_cell.length_a   1.000
_cell.length_b   1.000
_cell.length_c   1.000
_cell.angle_alpha   90.00
_cell.angle_beta   90.00
_cell.angle_gamma   90.00
#
_symmetry.space_group_name_H-M   'P 1'
#
loop_
_entity.id
_entity.type
_entity.pdbx_description
1 polymer ?
#
loop_
_entity_poly.entity_id
_entity_poly.type
_entity_poly.pdbx_seq_one_letter_code
_entity_poly.pdbx_strand_id
1 'polypeptide(L)'
;MSTSPTISFIGAGNMASAIIGGMLDNGYKAGNIWVSAPDDAHLQTIRKRFGVSVTTDNRYCAQQADMVVLAVKPQVMADVCRDIAPVVQNTRPLMVSIAAGLTADTLDGWLGGGLPMVRVMPNTPSLVGKGA
;
A
#
# COMPACT_ATOMS: atom_id res chain seq x y z
N MET A 1 -8.07 24.33 -4.01
CA MET A 1 -7.32 23.33 -4.79
C MET A 1 -7.44 22.01 -4.04
N SER A 2 -8.10 21.00 -4.61
CA SER A 2 -8.17 19.68 -3.95
C SER A 2 -6.79 19.03 -4.05
N THR A 3 -6.07 18.94 -2.93
CA THR A 3 -4.83 18.15 -2.86
C THR A 3 -5.21 16.68 -3.01
N SER A 4 -4.63 15.99 -4.00
CA SER A 4 -4.81 14.54 -4.13
C SER A 4 -4.23 13.84 -2.88
N PRO A 5 -4.89 12.83 -2.31
CA PRO A 5 -4.42 12.17 -1.09
C PRO A 5 -3.04 11.53 -1.28
N THR A 6 -2.31 11.30 -0.19
CA THR A 6 -1.07 10.52 -0.22
C THR A 6 -1.39 9.05 -0.01
N ILE A 7 -0.88 8.20 -0.90
CA ILE A 7 -1.14 6.76 -0.89
C ILE A 7 0.17 6.02 -0.62
N SER A 8 0.20 5.23 0.45
CA SER A 8 1.36 4.43 0.83
C SER A 8 1.11 2.95 0.58
N PHE A 9 1.95 2.33 -0.23
CA PHE A 9 1.94 0.89 -0.49
C PHE A 9 2.91 0.19 0.45
N ILE A 10 2.37 -0.65 1.33
CA ILE A 10 3.18 -1.55 2.16
C ILE A 10 3.36 -2.85 1.37
N GLY A 11 4.54 -3.01 0.78
CA GLY A 11 4.86 -4.06 -0.18
C GLY A 11 5.04 -3.51 -1.59
N ALA A 12 6.15 -3.90 -2.24
CA ALA A 12 6.53 -3.46 -3.58
C ALA A 12 6.43 -4.58 -4.64
N GLY A 13 5.50 -5.53 -4.46
CA GLY A 13 5.35 -6.67 -5.37
C GLY A 13 4.76 -6.32 -6.74
N ASN A 14 4.54 -7.34 -7.58
CA ASN A 14 3.99 -7.16 -8.92
C ASN A 14 2.64 -6.44 -8.93
N MET A 15 1.73 -6.79 -8.00
CA MET A 15 0.41 -6.16 -7.95
C MET A 15 0.48 -4.70 -7.50
N ALA A 16 1.32 -4.38 -6.50
CA ALA A 16 1.58 -2.99 -6.12
C ALA A 16 2.12 -2.19 -7.31
N SER A 17 3.13 -2.74 -8.01
CA SER A 17 3.74 -2.08 -9.18
C SER A 17 2.74 -1.85 -10.31
N ALA A 18 1.83 -2.80 -10.54
CA ALA A 18 0.79 -2.68 -11.56
C ALA A 18 -0.24 -1.60 -11.22
N ILE A 19 -0.69 -1.56 -9.97
CA ILE A 19 -1.62 -0.53 -9.48
C ILE A 19 -0.95 0.84 -9.55
N ILE A 20 0.30 0.97 -9.08
CA ILE A 20 1.07 2.21 -9.15
C ILE A 20 1.22 2.67 -10.60
N GLY A 21 1.63 1.77 -11.51
CA GLY A 21 1.74 2.08 -12.93
C GLY A 21 0.42 2.61 -13.51
N GLY A 22 -0.68 1.88 -13.29
CA GLY A 22 -2.01 2.30 -13.75
C GLY A 22 -2.45 3.64 -13.16
N MET A 23 -2.17 3.92 -11.88
CA MET A 23 -2.46 5.22 -11.28
C MET A 23 -1.69 6.36 -11.95
N LEU A 24 -0.39 6.16 -12.18
CA LEU A 24 0.46 7.15 -12.85
C LEU A 24 0.03 7.40 -14.30
N ASP A 25 -0.30 6.34 -15.04
CA ASP A 25 -0.81 6.42 -16.41
C ASP A 25 -2.14 7.19 -16.48
N ASN A 26 -2.95 7.14 -15.41
CA ASN A 26 -4.19 7.91 -15.27
C ASN A 26 -3.99 9.29 -14.62
N GLY A 27 -2.75 9.77 -14.51
CA GLY A 27 -2.44 11.14 -14.07
C GLY A 27 -2.31 11.35 -12.57
N TYR A 28 -2.24 10.28 -11.76
CA TYR A 28 -1.90 10.41 -10.34
C TYR A 28 -0.47 10.92 -10.18
N LYS A 29 -0.24 11.78 -9.19
CA LYS A 29 1.10 12.38 -8.98
C LYS A 29 2.02 11.39 -8.28
N ALA A 30 3.17 11.09 -8.88
CA ALA A 30 4.19 10.23 -8.28
C ALA A 30 4.67 10.72 -6.90
N GLY A 31 4.73 12.04 -6.70
CA GLY A 31 5.08 12.64 -5.40
C GLY A 31 4.07 12.37 -4.28
N ASN A 32 2.88 11.89 -4.60
CA ASN A 32 1.84 11.52 -3.63
C ASN A 32 1.79 9.99 -3.40
N ILE A 33 2.79 9.25 -3.87
CA ILE A 33 2.87 7.80 -3.70
C ILE A 33 4.15 7.46 -2.93
N TRP A 34 3.96 6.67 -1.87
CA TRP A 34 5.04 6.06 -1.11
C TRP A 34 4.99 4.54 -1.25
N VAL A 35 6.15 3.90 -1.24
CA VAL A 35 6.26 2.43 -1.32
C VAL A 35 7.29 1.94 -0.31
N SER A 36 6.95 0.89 0.45
CA SER A 36 7.91 0.20 1.30
C SER A 36 8.09 -1.28 0.98
N ALA A 37 9.31 -1.76 1.18
CA ALA A 37 9.70 -3.16 1.09
C ALA A 37 11.05 -3.38 1.79
N PRO A 38 11.38 -4.60 2.24
CA PRO A 38 12.64 -4.87 2.95
C PRO A 38 13.89 -4.82 2.03
N ASP A 39 13.74 -5.01 0.72
CA ASP A 39 14.84 -5.04 -0.24
C ASP A 39 15.04 -3.65 -0.87
N ASP A 40 16.08 -2.93 -0.45
CA ASP A 40 16.41 -1.61 -0.97
C ASP A 40 16.78 -1.64 -2.46
N ALA A 41 17.48 -2.67 -2.94
CA ALA A 41 17.86 -2.76 -4.34
C ALA A 41 16.61 -2.84 -5.22
N HIS A 42 15.62 -3.62 -4.81
CA HIS A 42 14.30 -3.68 -5.46
C HIS A 42 13.59 -2.32 -5.40
N LEU A 43 13.58 -1.64 -4.25
CA LEU A 43 12.98 -0.30 -4.12
C LEU A 43 13.63 0.74 -5.05
N GLN A 44 14.95 0.70 -5.25
CA GLN A 44 15.60 1.60 -6.20
C GLN A 44 15.13 1.34 -7.65
N THR A 45 14.80 0.10 -8.01
CA THR A 45 14.18 -0.19 -9.32
C THR A 45 12.79 0.42 -9.45
N ILE A 46 11.98 0.35 -8.39
CA ILE A 46 10.63 0.94 -8.33
C ILE A 46 10.71 2.45 -8.43
N ARG A 47 11.60 3.09 -7.66
CA ARG A 47 11.85 4.53 -7.72
C ARG A 47 12.29 4.97 -9.13
N LYS A 48 13.25 4.27 -9.73
CA LYS A 48 13.74 4.58 -11.08
C LYS A 48 12.64 4.43 -12.13
N ARG A 49 11.78 3.42 -11.99
CA ARG A 49 10.70 3.14 -12.94
C ARG A 49 9.54 4.13 -12.83
N PHE A 50 9.12 4.46 -11.61
CA PHE A 50 7.86 5.17 -11.37
C PHE A 50 8.04 6.59 -10.83
N GLY A 51 9.24 6.98 -10.39
CA GLY A 51 9.50 8.29 -9.80
C GLY A 51 8.84 8.53 -8.44
N VAL A 52 8.40 7.47 -7.76
CA VAL A 52 7.72 7.51 -6.46
C VAL A 52 8.72 7.54 -5.29
N SER A 53 8.23 7.93 -4.12
CA SER A 53 9.01 7.88 -2.88
C SER A 53 9.10 6.44 -2.36
N VAL A 54 10.27 6.06 -1.84
CA VAL A 54 10.53 4.70 -1.36
C VAL A 54 11.21 4.71 0.00
N THR A 55 10.97 3.68 0.81
CA THR A 55 11.62 3.49 2.12
C THR A 55 11.63 2.01 2.51
N THR A 56 12.61 1.57 3.29
CA THR A 56 12.61 0.22 3.88
C THR A 56 11.81 0.13 5.18
N ASP A 57 11.34 1.27 5.73
CA ASP A 57 10.57 1.33 6.98
C ASP A 57 9.06 1.44 6.70
N ASN A 58 8.32 0.39 7.04
CA ASN A 58 6.87 0.34 6.90
C ASN A 58 6.16 1.40 7.75
N ARG A 59 6.67 1.71 8.94
CA ARG A 59 6.07 2.68 9.86
C ARG A 59 6.21 4.08 9.31
N TYR A 60 7.40 4.42 8.83
CA TYR A 60 7.63 5.71 8.17
C TYR A 60 6.77 5.86 6.91
N CYS A 61 6.66 4.81 6.11
CA CYS A 61 5.79 4.77 4.92
C CYS A 61 4.32 5.02 5.28
N ALA A 62 3.79 4.29 6.28
CA ALA A 62 2.41 4.41 6.74
C ALA A 62 2.12 5.80 7.34
N GLN A 63 3.11 6.45 7.95
CA GLN A 63 2.97 7.78 8.55
C GLN A 63 2.69 8.88 7.50
N GLN A 64 3.12 8.71 6.25
CA GLN A 64 2.90 9.71 5.19
C GLN A 64 1.49 9.65 4.59
N ALA A 65 0.72 8.60 4.91
CA ALA A 65 -0.44 8.22 4.12
C ALA A 65 -1.74 8.81 4.65
N ASP A 66 -2.57 9.31 3.72
CA ASP A 66 -4.01 9.42 3.92
C ASP A 66 -4.71 8.06 3.68
N MET A 67 -4.09 7.20 2.87
CA MET A 67 -4.53 5.84 2.55
C MET A 67 -3.35 4.86 2.54
N VAL A 68 -3.50 3.72 3.21
CA VAL A 68 -2.50 2.65 3.26
C VAL A 68 -2.99 1.43 2.48
N VAL A 69 -2.25 1.02 1.45
CA VAL A 69 -2.50 -0.19 0.68
C VAL A 69 -1.62 -1.33 1.19
N LEU A 70 -2.24 -2.34 1.79
CA LEU A 70 -1.59 -3.57 2.24
C LEU A 70 -1.39 -4.52 1.06
N ALA A 71 -0.16 -4.53 0.52
CA ALA A 71 0.24 -5.25 -0.69
C ALA A 71 1.33 -6.32 -0.44
N VAL A 72 1.45 -6.78 0.81
CA VAL A 72 2.32 -7.90 1.18
C VAL A 72 1.60 -9.25 1.05
N LYS A 73 2.38 -10.33 1.04
CA LYS A 73 1.81 -11.68 0.99
C LYS A 73 1.10 -12.03 2.31
N PRO A 74 0.04 -12.87 2.29
CA PRO A 74 -0.70 -13.23 3.51
C PRO A 74 0.15 -13.80 4.64
N GLN A 75 1.25 -14.51 4.32
CA GLN A 75 2.13 -15.14 5.31
C GLN A 75 2.80 -14.14 6.26
N VAL A 76 3.06 -12.92 5.79
CA VAL A 76 3.74 -11.86 6.58
C VAL A 76 2.78 -10.75 7.02
N MET A 77 1.50 -10.84 6.65
CA MET A 77 0.54 -9.76 6.83
C MET A 77 0.29 -9.44 8.31
N ALA A 78 0.22 -10.46 9.17
CA ALA A 78 -0.03 -10.27 10.60
C ALA A 78 1.07 -9.44 11.26
N ASP A 79 2.33 -9.76 10.98
CA ASP A 79 3.48 -9.07 11.57
C ASP A 79 3.59 -7.63 11.03
N VAL A 80 3.36 -7.44 9.73
CA VAL A 80 3.31 -6.10 9.12
C VAL A 80 2.19 -5.25 9.72
N CYS A 81 0.98 -5.80 9.89
CA CYS A 81 -0.13 -5.07 10.49
C CYS A 81 0.18 -4.64 11.92
N ARG A 82 0.73 -5.55 12.74
CA ARG A 82 1.10 -5.24 14.13
C ARG A 82 2.21 -4.20 14.23
N ASP A 83 3.19 -4.23 13.32
CA ASP A 83 4.28 -3.27 13.28
C ASP A 83 3.79 -1.85 12.98
N ILE A 84 2.87 -1.69 12.03
CA ILE A 84 2.33 -0.37 11.66
C ILE A 84 1.15 0.08 12.53
N ALA A 85 0.52 -0.82 13.30
CA ALA A 85 -0.68 -0.54 14.10
C ALA A 85 -0.57 0.74 14.94
N PRO A 86 0.51 0.99 15.72
CA PRO A 86 0.61 2.21 16.51
C PRO A 86 0.58 3.50 15.67
N VAL A 87 1.15 3.45 14.46
CA VAL A 87 1.18 4.60 13.54
C VAL A 87 -0.20 4.86 12.97
N VAL A 88 -0.82 3.83 12.38
CA VAL A 88 -2.11 3.98 11.71
C VAL A 88 -3.27 4.21 12.68
N GLN A 89 -3.17 3.75 13.93
CA GLN A 89 -4.15 4.10 14.96
C GLN A 89 -4.09 5.58 15.35
N ASN A 90 -2.90 6.19 15.30
CA ASN A 90 -2.74 7.61 15.56
C ASN A 90 -3.18 8.47 14.37
N THR A 91 -2.80 8.10 13.14
CA THR A 91 -3.11 8.91 11.93
C THR A 91 -4.47 8.59 11.30
N ARG A 92 -5.04 7.43 11.62
CA ARG A 92 -6.33 6.94 11.16
C ARG A 92 -6.57 7.02 9.64
N PRO A 93 -5.66 6.51 8.79
CA PRO A 93 -5.82 6.51 7.35
C PRO A 93 -6.88 5.51 6.90
N LEU A 94 -7.31 5.63 5.64
CA LEU A 94 -8.08 4.57 4.97
C LEU A 94 -7.19 3.35 4.72
N MET A 95 -7.55 2.21 5.29
CA MET A 95 -6.87 0.94 5.07
C MET A 95 -7.48 0.24 3.86
N VAL A 96 -6.64 -0.13 2.90
CA VAL A 96 -7.03 -0.89 1.71
C VAL A 96 -6.21 -2.18 1.67
N SER A 97 -6.85 -3.33 1.61
CA SER A 97 -6.13 -4.61 1.46
C SER A 97 -6.39 -5.21 0.09
N ILE A 98 -5.30 -5.58 -0.59
CA ILE A 98 -5.33 -6.33 -1.84
C ILE A 98 -4.95 -7.81 -1.64
N ALA A 99 -4.76 -8.25 -0.39
CA ALA A 99 -4.36 -9.61 -0.07
C ALA A 99 -5.54 -10.59 -0.18
N ALA A 100 -5.28 -11.69 -0.89
CA ALA A 100 -6.22 -12.79 -0.97
C ALA A 100 -6.29 -13.57 0.35
N GLY A 101 -7.48 -14.09 0.68
CA GLY A 101 -7.66 -15.04 1.78
C GLY A 101 -7.69 -14.49 3.21
N LEU A 102 -7.63 -13.16 3.42
CA LEU A 102 -7.70 -12.55 4.75
C LEU A 102 -8.94 -11.66 4.89
N THR A 103 -9.79 -11.88 5.90
CA THR A 103 -11.00 -11.07 6.08
C THR A 103 -10.69 -9.65 6.55
N ALA A 104 -11.66 -8.73 6.40
CA ALA A 104 -11.52 -7.35 6.88
C ALA A 104 -11.36 -7.34 8.41
N ASP A 105 -12.17 -8.11 9.12
CA ASP A 105 -12.14 -8.25 10.58
C ASP A 105 -10.79 -8.77 11.09
N THR A 106 -10.18 -9.73 10.37
CA THR A 106 -8.84 -10.23 10.70
C THR A 106 -7.79 -9.13 10.61
N LEU A 107 -7.82 -8.34 9.54
CA LEU A 107 -6.86 -7.25 9.33
C LEU A 107 -7.08 -6.12 10.34
N ASP A 108 -8.33 -5.70 10.54
CA ASP A 108 -8.68 -4.66 11.51
C ASP A 108 -8.26 -5.07 12.93
N GLY A 109 -8.50 -6.32 13.31
CA GLY A 109 -8.04 -6.88 14.59
C GLY A 109 -6.53 -6.81 14.78
N TRP A 110 -5.73 -7.09 13.75
CA TRP A 110 -4.26 -6.95 13.83
C TRP A 110 -3.78 -5.51 13.86
N LEU A 111 -4.55 -4.58 13.28
CA LEU A 111 -4.25 -3.15 13.26
C LEU A 111 -4.71 -2.42 14.53
N GLY A 112 -5.36 -3.11 15.47
CA GLY A 112 -5.85 -2.53 16.74
C GLY A 112 -7.32 -2.13 16.73
N GLY A 113 -8.06 -2.38 15.64
CA GLY A 113 -9.50 -2.22 15.55
C GLY A 113 -9.99 -0.81 15.19
N GLY A 114 -11.18 -0.75 14.58
CA GLY A 114 -11.93 0.50 14.37
C GLY A 114 -11.35 1.42 13.29
N LEU A 115 -10.49 0.92 12.39
CA LEU A 115 -10.01 1.68 11.24
C LEU A 115 -10.98 1.57 10.07
N PRO A 116 -11.13 2.61 9.24
CA PRO A 116 -11.84 2.47 7.98
C PRO A 116 -11.09 1.48 7.09
N MET A 117 -11.75 0.38 6.72
CA MET A 117 -11.14 -0.76 6.02
C MET A 117 -11.93 -1.11 4.77
N VAL A 118 -11.22 -1.20 3.63
CA VAL A 118 -11.75 -1.66 2.35
C VAL A 118 -10.92 -2.86 1.88
N ARG A 119 -11.60 -3.89 1.42
CA ARG A 119 -10.96 -5.02 0.75
C ARG A 119 -11.21 -4.96 -0.74
N VAL A 120 -10.13 -5.11 -1.50
CA VAL A 120 -10.15 -5.16 -2.95
C VAL A 120 -9.46 -6.46 -3.37
N MET A 121 -9.95 -7.10 -4.42
CA MET A 121 -9.37 -8.34 -4.93
C MET A 121 -9.00 -8.11 -6.39
N PRO A 122 -7.88 -7.40 -6.68
CA PRO A 122 -7.50 -7.10 -8.05
C PRO A 122 -7.16 -8.40 -8.77
N ASN A 123 -7.41 -8.42 -10.08
CA ASN A 123 -7.16 -9.57 -10.91
C ASN A 123 -5.86 -9.40 -11.72
N THR A 124 -5.34 -10.49 -12.28
CA THR A 124 -4.10 -10.48 -13.06
C THR A 124 -4.13 -9.56 -14.29
N PRO A 125 -5.27 -9.30 -14.97
CA PRO A 125 -5.38 -8.24 -15.97
C PRO A 125 -4.95 -6.83 -15.50
N SER A 126 -5.01 -6.54 -14.20
CA SER A 126 -4.46 -5.28 -13.65
C SER A 126 -2.97 -5.12 -13.96
N LEU A 127 -2.21 -6.20 -14.13
CA LEU A 127 -0.78 -6.17 -14.49
C LEU A 127 -0.52 -5.55 -15.88
N VAL A 128 -1.52 -5.52 -16.75
CA VAL A 128 -1.45 -4.96 -18.12
C VAL A 128 -2.42 -3.79 -18.29
N GLY A 129 -2.85 -3.16 -17.20
CA GLY A 129 -3.77 -2.01 -17.25
C GLY A 129 -5.20 -2.36 -17.71
N LYS A 130 -5.58 -3.65 -17.71
CA LYS A 130 -6.90 -4.13 -18.12
C LYS A 130 -7.69 -4.75 -16.96
N GLY A 131 -7.45 -4.27 -15.74
CA GLY A 131 -8.26 -4.65 -14.59
C GLY A 131 -9.74 -4.37 -14.86
N ALA A 132 -10.61 -5.27 -14.41
CA ALA A 132 -12.06 -5.15 -14.50
C ALA A 132 -12.63 -4.80 -13.12
#